data_AF-A0A969CN36-F1
#
_entry.id   AF-A0A969CN36-F1
#
_cell.length_a   1.000
_cell.length_b   1.000
_cell.length_c   1.000
_cell.angle_alpha   90.00
_cell.angle_beta   90.00
_cell.angle_gamma   90.00
#
_symmetry.space_group_name_H-M   'P 1'
#
loop_
_entity.id
_entity.type
_entity.pdbx_description
1 polymer ?
#
loop_
_entity_poly.entity_id
_entity_poly.type
_entity_poly.pdbx_seq_one_letter_code
_entity_poly.pdbx_strand_id
1 'polypeptide(L)' 'MLQAIEGIYKDGKVELTEKPQGISEGRVIVTFLSVHSSPGNTQLMTFGVFSGANQSTEEDFKLAEFSGDIEDGLDWS' A
#
# COMPACT_ATOMS: atom_id res chain seq x y z
N MET A 1 3.47 28.26 7.75
CA MET A 1 4.46 27.18 7.63
C MET A 1 4.03 26.08 8.59
N LEU A 2 3.91 24.83 8.14
CA LEU A 2 3.61 23.69 9.02
C LEU A 2 4.93 23.16 9.59
N GLN A 3 4.98 22.91 10.89
CA GLN A 3 6.12 22.27 11.56
C GLN A 3 5.65 20.92 12.11
N ALA A 4 6.44 19.88 11.88
CA ALA A 4 6.22 18.57 12.46
C ALA A 4 7.24 18.37 13.58
N ILE A 5 6.75 17.99 14.76
CA ILE A 5 7.54 17.81 15.97
C ILE A 5 7.16 16.46 16.54
N GLU A 6 8.16 15.65 16.86
CA GLU A 6 7.92 14.36 17.49
C GLU A 6 7.47 14.54 18.94
N GLY A 7 6.68 13.59 19.43
CA GLY A 7 6.16 13.62 20.77
C GLY A 7 5.63 12.27 21.19
N ILE A 8 5.52 12.09 22.51
CA ILE A 8 4.98 10.87 23.11
C ILE A 8 3.58 11.20 23.63
N TYR A 9 2.60 10.40 23.22
CA TYR A 9 1.27 10.43 23.81
C TYR A 9 1.20 9.48 25.01
N LYS A 10 0.76 9.97 26.17
CA LYS A 10 0.55 9.17 27.38
C LYS A 10 -0.60 9.75 28.21
N ASP A 11 -1.58 8.91 28.56
CA ASP A 11 -2.70 9.25 29.45
C ASP A 11 -3.43 10.55 29.09
N GLY A 12 -3.69 10.79 27.80
CA GLY A 12 -4.37 11.99 27.31
C GLY A 12 -3.48 13.22 27.16
N LYS A 13 -2.19 13.11 27.43
CA LYS A 13 -1.20 14.19 27.28
C LYS A 13 -0.24 13.87 26.15
N VAL A 14 0.13 14.89 25.38
CA VAL A 14 1.22 14.82 24.40
C VAL A 14 2.40 15.59 24.96
N GLU A 15 3.50 14.89 25.18
CA GLU A 15 4.78 15.47 25.57
C GLU A 15 5.65 15.59 24.32
N LEU A 16 5.90 16.82 23.88
CA LEU A 16 6.78 17.08 22.74
C LEU A 16 8.23 16.75 23.14
N THR A 17 8.96 16.06 22.27
CA THR A 17 10.39 15.80 22.49
C THR A 17 11.22 17.06 22.33
N GLU A 18 10.71 18.03 21.56
CA GLU A 18 11.38 19.30 21.30
C GLU A 18 10.41 20.48 21.46
N LYS A 19 10.95 21.64 21.87
CA LYS A 19 10.19 22.88 21.92
C LYS A 19 10.25 23.57 20.56
N PRO A 20 9.11 23.84 19.90
CA PRO A 20 9.11 24.66 18.69
C PRO A 20 9.65 26.05 19.00
N GLN A 21 10.59 26.52 18.17
CA GLN A 21 11.10 27.88 18.29
C GLN A 21 10.03 28.89 17.86
N GLY A 22 9.78 29.87 18.72
CA GLY A 22 8.87 30.99 18.41
C GLY A 22 7.38 30.67 18.51
N ILE A 23 7.00 29.51 19.08
CA ILE A 23 5.59 29.15 19.32
C ILE A 23 5.38 28.99 20.82
N SER A 24 4.66 29.93 21.43
CA SER A 24 4.26 29.84 22.85
C SER A 24 2.96 29.07 23.05
N GLU A 25 2.03 29.18 22.10
CA GLU A 25 0.73 28.49 22.08
C GLU A 25 0.32 28.16 20.65
N GLY A 26 -0.41 27.07 20.46
CA GLY A 26 -0.86 26.64 19.13
C GLY A 26 -1.85 25.49 19.20
N ARG A 27 -2.65 25.33 18.14
CA ARG A 27 -3.55 24.18 17.99
C ARG A 27 -2.78 22.99 17.43
N VAL A 28 -3.00 21.81 18.01
CA VAL A 28 -2.35 20.56 17.62
C VAL A 28 -3.41 19.54 17.23
N ILE A 29 -3.14 18.73 16.20
CA ILE A 29 -3.94 17.58 15.79
C ILE A 29 -3.13 16.33 16.06
N VAL A 30 -3.70 15.37 16.79
CA VAL A 30 -3.07 14.09 17.11
C VAL A 30 -3.76 12.99 16.32
N THR A 31 -3.01 12.23 15.55
CA THR A 31 -3.52 11.12 14.74
C THR A 31 -2.87 9.83 15.18
N PHE A 32 -3.69 8.85 15.57
CA PHE A 32 -3.21 7.52 15.94
C PHE A 32 -3.30 6.59 14.75
N LEU A 33 -2.17 6.02 14.35
CA LEU A 33 -2.15 4.94 13.38
C LEU A 33 -2.34 3.62 14.13
N SER A 34 -3.55 3.08 14.05
CA SER A 34 -3.83 1.70 14.44
C SER A 34 -3.05 0.79 13.47
N VAL A 35 -2.02 0.10 13.98
CA VAL A 35 -1.46 -1.03 13.24
C VAL A 35 -2.46 -2.16 13.40
N HIS A 36 -3.44 -2.22 12.50
CA HIS A 36 -4.13 -3.48 12.28
C HIS A 36 -3.09 -4.44 11.73
N SER A 37 -2.61 -5.35 12.57
CA SER A 37 -1.88 -6.51 12.08
C SER A 37 -2.84 -7.24 11.15
N SER A 38 -2.74 -6.99 9.85
CA SER A 38 -3.22 -7.97 8.90
C SER A 38 -2.51 -9.27 9.28
N PRO A 39 -3.23 -10.40 9.42
CA PRO A 39 -2.57 -11.68 9.57
C PRO A 39 -1.59 -11.76 8.41
N GLY A 40 -0.29 -11.79 8.72
CA GLY A 40 0.78 -11.54 7.78
C GLY A 40 0.58 -12.41 6.55
N ASN A 41 0.11 -11.81 5.46
CA ASN A 41 0.20 -12.47 4.18
C ASN A 41 1.61 -12.21 3.69
N THR A 42 2.51 -13.13 4.02
CA THR A 42 3.93 -13.12 3.61
C THR A 42 4.11 -13.16 2.08
N GLN A 43 3.02 -13.21 1.30
CA GLN A 43 3.07 -13.02 -0.14
C GLN A 43 3.04 -11.53 -0.51
N LEU A 44 4.24 -10.98 -0.70
CA LEU A 44 4.48 -9.70 -1.37
C LEU A 44 3.99 -9.70 -2.84
N MET A 45 3.70 -10.86 -3.42
CA MET A 45 3.15 -11.02 -4.77
C MET A 45 2.04 -12.06 -4.77
N THR A 46 0.84 -11.67 -5.20
CA THR A 46 -0.28 -12.56 -5.51
C THR A 46 -0.33 -12.75 -7.02
N PHE A 47 -0.08 -13.97 -7.49
CA PHE A 47 -0.29 -14.33 -8.89
C PHE A 47 -1.79 -14.28 -9.21
N GLY A 48 -2.19 -13.57 -10.27
CA GLY A 48 -3.54 -13.63 -10.86
C GLY A 48 -4.67 -13.42 -9.85
N VAL A 49 -5.02 -12.17 -9.53
CA VAL A 49 -6.17 -11.88 -8.66
C VAL A 49 -7.50 -12.14 -9.39
N PHE A 50 -7.88 -13.41 -9.50
CA PHE A 50 -9.27 -13.82 -9.68
C PHE A 50 -9.95 -13.91 -8.31
N SER A 51 -11.21 -13.48 -8.23
CA SER A 51 -12.00 -13.58 -7.00
C SER A 51 -12.35 -15.05 -6.75
N GLY A 52 -11.59 -15.73 -5.89
CA GLY A 52 -11.85 -17.12 -5.51
C GLY A 52 -10.62 -17.83 -4.94
N ALA A 53 -10.80 -19.07 -4.47
CA ALA A 53 -9.72 -19.92 -3.96
C ALA A 53 -9.00 -20.72 -5.05
N ASN A 54 -9.44 -20.60 -6.32
CA ASN A 54 -8.91 -21.37 -7.42
C ASN A 54 -7.77 -20.60 -8.08
N GLN A 55 -6.60 -21.23 -8.13
CA GLN A 55 -5.46 -20.72 -8.88
C GLN A 55 -5.68 -20.94 -10.38
N SER A 56 -5.39 -19.92 -11.20
CA SER A 56 -5.44 -20.06 -12.66
C SER A 56 -4.51 -21.18 -13.13
N THR A 57 -5.01 -21.99 -14.06
CA THR A 57 -4.29 -23.06 -14.74
C THR A 57 -3.85 -22.58 -16.13
N GLU A 58 -2.91 -23.28 -16.77
CA GLU A 58 -2.46 -22.97 -18.14
C GLU A 58 -3.61 -22.85 -19.15
N GLU A 59 -4.64 -23.69 -18.98
CA GLU A 59 -5.84 -23.70 -19.81
C GLU A 59 -6.61 -22.37 -19.74
N ASP A 60 -6.59 -21.69 -18.59
CA ASP A 60 -7.27 -20.40 -18.41
C ASP A 60 -6.58 -19.27 -19.19
N PHE A 61 -5.29 -19.43 -19.51
CA PHE A 61 -4.51 -18.45 -20.27
C PHE A 61 -4.60 -18.65 -21.79
N LYS A 62 -5.03 -19.82 -22.28
CA LYS A 62 -5.18 -20.09 -23.72
C LYS A 62 -6.13 -19.12 -24.42
N LEU A 63 -7.17 -18.66 -23.73
CA LEU A 63 -8.11 -17.67 -24.28
C LEU A 63 -7.49 -16.28 -24.47
N ALA A 64 -6.45 -15.96 -23.70
CA ALA A 64 -5.74 -14.68 -23.76
C ALA A 64 -4.43 -14.80 -24.57
N GLU A 65 -4.14 -15.97 -25.14
CA GLU A 65 -2.95 -16.18 -25.96
C GLU A 65 -3.02 -15.28 -27.18
N PHE A 66 -2.08 -14.32 -27.24
CA PHE A 66 -1.95 -13.43 -28.38
C PHE A 66 -1.43 -14.24 -29.56
N SER A 67 -2.33 -14.62 -30.45
CA SER A 67 -1.99 -15.08 -31.78
C SER A 67 -1.95 -13.86 -32.68
N GLY A 68 -0.74 -13.32 -32.94
CA GLY A 68 -0.58 -12.16 -33.80
C GLY A 68 -1.27 -12.33 -35.15
N ASP A 69 -1.69 -11.22 -35.76
CA ASP A 69 -2.41 -11.26 -37.04
C ASP A 69 -1.50 -11.83 -38.14
N ILE A 70 -1.87 -13.00 -38.65
CA ILE A 70 -1.17 -13.70 -39.74
C ILE A 70 -1.16 -12.85 -41.03
N GLU A 71 -2.09 -11.89 -41.16
CA GLU A 71 -2.24 -11.05 -42.34
C GLU A 71 -1.12 -10.01 -42.53
N ASP A 72 -0.33 -9.69 -41.49
CA ASP A 72 0.78 -8.73 -41.63
C ASP A 72 2.01 -9.33 -42.32
N GLY A 73 2.00 -10.65 -42.61
CA GLY A 73 3.11 -11.34 -43.30
C GLY A 73 4.43 -11.33 -42.52
N LEU A 74 4.39 -10.94 -41.25
CA LEU A 74 5.52 -10.87 -40.33
C LEU A 74 5.38 -11.99 -39.32
N ASP A 75 6.38 -12.86 -39.28
CA ASP A 75 6.46 -13.93 -38.30
C ASP A 75 6.91 -13.34 -36.95
N TRP A 76 5.94 -13.11 -36.07
CA TRP A 76 6.16 -12.62 -34.70
C TRP A 76 6.29 -13.74 -33.67
N SER A 77 6.49 -14.97 -34.15
CA SER A 77 6.75 -16.17 -33.33
C SER A 77 8.09 -16.12 -32.62
#